data_AF-A0A3M2A2Y2-F1
#
_entry.id   AF-A0A3M2A2Y2-F1
#
_cell.length_a   1.000
_cell.length_b   1.000
_cell.length_c   1.000
_cell.angle_alpha   90.00
_cell.angle_beta   90.00
_cell.angle_gamma   90.00
#
_symmetry.space_group_name_H-M   'P 1'
#
loop_
_entity.id
_entity.type
_entity.pdbx_description
1 polymer ?
#
loop_
_entity_poly.entity_id
_entity_poly.type
_entity_poly.pdbx_seq_one_letter_code
_entity_poly.pdbx_strand_id
1 'polypeptide(L)' 'MIFLLRKAELTEIPEKHLEFIGKINNVSIPTRYPDDLQRAIQIYSKPVAEEHLSQTKEILQWLQKHPNLRQDSTEN' A
#
# COMPACT_ATOMS: atom_id res chain seq x y z
N MET A 1 -4.52 7.66 -2.14
CA MET A 1 -3.49 6.71 -2.61
C MET A 1 -3.55 6.45 -4.12
N ILE A 2 -4.74 6.14 -4.70
CA ILE A 2 -4.92 5.92 -6.15
C ILE A 2 -4.44 7.09 -7.03
N PHE A 3 -4.61 8.33 -6.58
CA PHE A 3 -4.10 9.52 -7.28
C PHE A 3 -2.58 9.48 -7.51
N LEU A 4 -1.81 8.94 -6.55
CA LEU A 4 -0.35 8.85 -6.63
C LEU A 4 0.09 7.85 -7.71
N LEU A 5 -0.67 6.77 -7.92
CA LEU A 5 -0.39 5.81 -8.99
C LEU A 5 -0.53 6.45 -10.38
N ARG A 6 -1.56 7.29 -10.56
CA ARG A 6 -1.74 8.06 -11.81
C ARG A 6 -0.62 9.07 -12.02
N LYS A 7 -0.22 9.78 -10.97
CA LYS A 7 0.87 10.77 -11.04
C LYS A 7 2.24 10.12 -11.30
N ALA A 8 2.44 8.88 -10.84
CA ALA A 8 3.66 8.11 -11.07
C ALA A 8 3.70 7.42 -12.45
N GLU A 9 2.69 7.65 -13.30
CA GLU A 9 2.60 7.09 -14.66
C GLU A 9 2.83 5.57 -14.69
N LEU A 10 2.34 4.86 -13.66
CA LEU A 10 2.45 3.42 -13.54
C LEU A 10 1.39 2.76 -14.42
N THR A 11 1.76 2.40 -15.65
CA THR A 11 0.86 1.84 -16.66
C THR A 11 0.69 0.32 -16.56
N GLU A 12 1.67 -0.39 -15.99
CA GLU A 12 1.66 -1.86 -15.88
C GLU A 12 1.72 -2.32 -14.42
N ILE A 13 0.65 -2.05 -13.66
CA ILE A 13 0.53 -2.54 -12.27
C ILE A 13 -0.02 -3.97 -12.30
N PRO A 14 0.68 -4.97 -11.72
CA PRO A 14 0.12 -6.31 -11.56
C PRO A 14 -1.21 -6.26 -10.81
N GLU A 15 -2.21 -7.02 -11.29
CA GLU A 15 -3.57 -7.03 -10.73
C GLU A 15 -3.60 -7.27 -9.23
N LYS A 16 -2.76 -8.20 -8.73
CA LYS A 16 -2.58 -8.48 -7.29
C LYS A 16 -2.20 -7.24 -6.47
N HIS A 17 -1.37 -6.34 -7.02
CA HIS A 17 -0.92 -5.13 -6.34
C HIS A 17 -2.01 -4.06 -6.41
N LEU A 18 -2.70 -3.94 -7.54
CA LEU A 18 -3.82 -3.02 -7.68
C LEU A 18 -4.97 -3.36 -6.71
N GLU A 19 -5.30 -4.64 -6.60
CA GLU A 19 -6.34 -5.14 -5.71
C GLU A 19 -5.99 -4.86 -4.23
N PHE A 20 -4.73 -5.12 -3.84
CA PHE A 20 -4.27 -4.80 -2.48
C PHE A 20 -4.23 -3.30 -2.21
N ILE A 21 -3.76 -2.47 -3.15
CA ILE A 21 -3.76 -1.00 -2.99
C ILE A 21 -5.19 -0.47 -2.81
N GLY A 22 -6.17 -1.05 -3.52
CA GLY A 22 -7.58 -0.77 -3.31
C GLY A 22 -8.05 -1.14 -1.90
N LYS A 23 -7.72 -2.36 -1.44
CA LYS A 23 -8.07 -2.83 -0.09
C LYS A 23 -7.48 -1.94 1.00
N ILE A 24 -6.17 -1.65 0.96
CA ILE A 24 -5.49 -0.86 2.02
C ILE A 24 -5.97 0.60 2.07
N ASN A 25 -6.38 1.17 0.93
CA ASN A 25 -6.94 2.53 0.89
C ASN A 25 -8.24 2.62 1.71
N ASN A 26 -9.07 1.56 1.70
CA ASN A 26 -10.30 1.50 2.50
C ASN A 26 -10.03 1.27 3.99
N VAL A 27 -8.98 0.51 4.34
CA VAL A 27 -8.56 0.28 5.73
C VAL A 27 -8.07 1.56 6.41
N SER A 28 -7.57 2.53 5.63
CA SER A 28 -6.98 3.77 6.16
C SER A 28 -7.97 4.77 6.78
N ILE A 29 -9.27 4.58 6.55
CA ILE A 29 -10.34 5.46 7.04
C ILE A 29 -10.71 5.12 8.50
N PRO A 30 -11.07 3.86 8.84
CA PRO A 30 -11.50 3.52 10.20
C PRO A 30 -10.37 3.58 11.25
N THR A 31 -9.11 3.65 10.84
CA THR A 31 -7.96 3.72 11.77
C THR A 31 -7.72 5.11 12.36
N ARG A 32 -8.47 6.13 11.93
CA ARG A 32 -8.26 7.54 12.32
C ARG A 32 -9.24 8.05 13.39
N TYR A 33 -10.36 7.37 13.58
CA TYR A 33 -11.39 7.77 14.55
C TYR A 33 -11.53 6.73 15.66
N PRO A 34 -11.65 7.12 16.95
CA PRO A 34 -11.66 6.18 18.08
C PRO A 34 -12.76 5.13 18.00
N ASP A 35 -13.96 5.51 17.56
CA ASP A 35 -15.12 4.62 17.43
C ASP A 35 -14.92 3.58 16.32
N ASP A 36 -14.31 3.99 15.22
CA ASP A 36 -13.98 3.11 14.10
C ASP A 36 -12.71 2.29 14.37
N LEU A 37 -11.80 2.79 15.22
CA LEU A 37 -10.59 2.09 15.64
C LEU A 37 -10.94 0.84 16.45
N GLN A 38 -11.93 0.90 17.34
CA GLN A 38 -12.40 -0.28 18.08
C GLN A 38 -12.95 -1.36 17.14
N ARG A 39 -13.70 -0.96 16.10
CA ARG A 39 -14.14 -1.89 15.05
C ARG A 39 -12.97 -2.42 14.23
N ALA A 40 -12.01 -1.57 13.89
CA ALA A 40 -10.81 -1.95 13.14
C ALA A 40 -9.98 -2.99 13.91
N ILE A 41 -9.83 -2.87 15.23
CA ILE A 41 -9.10 -3.85 16.07
C ILE A 41 -9.78 -5.24 16.02
N GLN A 42 -11.11 -5.29 15.92
CA GLN A 42 -11.85 -6.56 15.79
C GLN A 42 -11.70 -7.20 14.40
N ILE A 43 -11.54 -6.38 13.36
CA ILE A 43 -11.46 -6.82 11.96
C ILE A 43 -10.02 -7.16 11.55
N TYR A 44 -9.04 -6.38 12.02
CA TYR A 44 -7.61 -6.52 11.72
C TYR A 44 -6.89 -7.17 12.89
N SER A 45 -7.14 -8.47 13.06
CA SER A 45 -6.37 -9.28 14.01
C SER A 45 -4.87 -9.29 13.65
N LYS A 46 -4.01 -9.66 14.61
CA LYS A 46 -2.55 -9.70 14.41
C LYS A 46 -2.12 -10.43 13.11
N PRO A 47 -2.65 -11.62 12.78
CA PRO A 47 -2.30 -12.30 11.52
C PRO A 47 -2.64 -11.47 10.27
N VAL A 48 -3.80 -10.81 10.26
CA VAL A 48 -4.24 -9.96 9.14
C VAL A 48 -3.31 -8.75 9.02
N ALA A 49 -2.94 -8.12 10.13
CA ALA A 49 -2.00 -7.00 10.13
C ALA A 49 -0.60 -7.40 9.62
N GLU A 50 -0.11 -8.58 10.01
CA GLU A 50 1.16 -9.14 9.52
C GLU A 50 1.13 -9.42 8.02
N GLU A 51 0.02 -9.95 7.49
CA GLU A 51 -0.19 -10.16 6.06
C GLU A 51 -0.16 -8.84 5.30
N HIS A 52 -0.88 -7.83 5.79
CA HIS A 52 -0.92 -6.49 5.17
C HIS A 52 0.47 -5.85 5.18
N LEU A 53 1.25 -6.04 6.25
CA LEU A 53 2.63 -5.55 6.32
C LEU A 53 3.52 -6.24 5.28
N SER A 54 3.38 -7.55 5.13
CA SER A 54 4.13 -8.34 4.13
C SER A 54 3.82 -7.88 2.70
N GLN A 55 2.54 -7.77 2.36
CA GLN A 55 2.07 -7.28 1.05
C GLN A 55 2.50 -5.84 0.78
N THR A 56 2.51 -4.99 1.81
CA THR A 56 3.03 -3.62 1.72
C THR A 56 4.52 -3.61 1.36
N LYS A 57 5.33 -4.45 2.02
CA LYS A 57 6.77 -4.55 1.74
C LYS A 57 7.04 -5.03 0.31
N GLU A 58 6.29 -6.03 -0.16
CA GLU A 58 6.39 -6.53 -1.54
C GLU A 58 6.12 -5.42 -2.55
N ILE A 59 5.06 -4.64 -2.34
CA ILE A 59 4.70 -3.52 -3.22
C ILE A 59 5.76 -2.42 -3.19
N LEU A 60 6.29 -2.08 -2.02
CA LEU A 60 7.38 -1.09 -1.92
C LEU A 60 8.63 -1.54 -2.69
N GLN A 61 9.00 -2.81 -2.58
CA GLN A 61 10.12 -3.36 -3.35
C GLN A 61 9.85 -3.34 -4.85
N TRP A 62 8.62 -3.66 -5.28
CA TRP A 62 8.22 -3.56 -6.69
C TRP A 62 8.28 -2.12 -7.19
N LEU A 63 7.75 -1.16 -6.42
CA LEU A 63 7.77 0.27 -6.76
C LEU A 63 9.21 0.80 -6.88
N GLN A 64 10.11 0.44 -5.97
CA GLN A 64 11.52 0.86 -6.02
C GLN A 64 12.27 0.34 -7.27
N LYS A 65 11.87 -0.82 -7.78
CA LYS A 65 12.45 -1.40 -9.00
C LYS A 65 11.81 -0.86 -10.27
N HIS A 66 10.69 -0.15 -10.16
CA HIS A 66 9.95 0.34 -11.31
C HIS A 66 10.76 1.44 -12.02
N PRO A 67 10.94 1.36 -13.35
CA PRO A 67 11.81 2.27 -14.10
C PRO A 67 11.45 3.76 -13.90
N ASN A 68 10.16 4.08 -13.81
CA ASN A 68 9.68 5.46 -13.59
C ASN A 68 9.93 6.01 -12.17
N LEU A 69 10.33 5.15 -11.23
CA LEU A 69 10.54 5.49 -9.82
C LEU A 69 11.95 5.14 -9.33
N ARG A 70 12.83 4.64 -10.22
CA ARG A 70 14.26 4.51 -9.92
C ARG A 70 14.78 5.93 -9.70
N GLN A 71 15.00 6.28 -8.43
CA GLN A 71 16.02 7.26 -8.13
C GLN A 71 17.34 6.61 -8.53
N ASP A 72 17.93 7.06 -9.62
CA ASP A 72 19.37 6.88 -9.78
C ASP A 72 19.98 7.45 -8.50
N SER A 73 20.66 6.60 -7.76
CA SER A 73 21.53 7.00 -6.65
C SER A 73 22.68 7.81 -7.22
N THR A 74 22.41 9.01 -7.75
CA THR A 74 23.39 10.08 -7.85
C THR A 74 23.35 10.80 -6.52
N GLU A 75 24.08 10.28 -5.55
CA GLU A 75 24.75 11.10 -4.56
C GLU A 75 26.05 10.38 -4.17
N ASN A 76 27.15 11.05 -4.54
CA ASN A 76 28.55 10.79 -4.19
C ASN A 76 28.75 10.73 -2.68
#